data_AF-A0A847V9W4-F1
#
_entry.id   AF-A0A847V9W4-F1
#
_cell.length_a   1.000
_cell.length_b   1.000
_cell.length_c   1.000
_cell.angle_alpha   90.00
_cell.angle_beta   90.00
_cell.angle_gamma   90.00
#
_symmetry.space_group_name_H-M   'P 1'
#
loop_
_entity.id
_entity.type
_entity.pdbx_description
1 polymer ?
#
loop_
_entity_poly.entity_id
_entity_poly.type
_entity_poly.pdbx_seq_one_letter_code
_entity_poly.pdbx_strand_id
1 'polypeptide(L)' 'MTCRSELPAVLERWRRFRRALKIEDQPAMDVIIAALEKNGPATFAGLDDPLEAAVLAVLMELAREVEGRVAPL' A
#
# COMPACT_ATOMS: atom_id res chain seq x y z
N MET A 1 17.72 10.82 3.75
CA MET A 1 16.62 10.08 4.42
C MET A 1 16.43 8.81 3.63
N THR A 2 16.16 7.66 4.27
CA THR A 2 15.95 6.40 3.55
C THR A 2 14.46 6.14 3.46
N CYS A 3 13.99 5.69 2.29
CA CYS A 3 12.59 5.33 2.04
C CYS A 3 11.97 4.55 3.20
N ARG A 4 12.65 3.50 3.68
CA ARG A 4 12.16 2.68 4.81
C ARG A 4 11.73 3.50 6.04
N SER A 5 12.45 4.57 6.36
CA SER A 5 12.13 5.43 7.50
C SER A 5 10.88 6.30 7.29
N GLU A 6 10.41 6.43 6.05
CA GLU A 6 9.28 7.27 5.64
C GLU A 6 7.95 6.50 5.53
N LEU A 7 7.99 5.17 5.50
CA LEU A 7 6.78 4.33 5.47
C LEU A 7 5.76 4.70 6.56
N PRO A 8 6.14 4.92 7.84
CA PRO A 8 5.19 5.36 8.86
C PRO A 8 4.50 6.69 8.52
N ALA A 9 5.24 7.65 7.94
CA ALA A 9 4.69 8.95 7.56
C ALA A 9 3.72 8.83 6.37
N VAL A 10 4.02 7.96 5.40
CA VAL A 10 3.12 7.63 4.29
C VAL A 10 1.81 7.02 4.82
N LEU A 11 1.93 6.02 5.70
CA LEU A 11 0.77 5.34 6.32
C LEU A 11 -0.09 6.31 7.12
N GLU A 12 0.50 7.19 7.93
CA GLU A 12 -0.25 8.18 8.69
C GLU A 12 -0.99 9.18 7.79
N ARG A 13 -0.37 9.64 6.71
CA ARG A 13 -1.01 10.51 5.72
C ARG A 13 -2.21 9.81 5.06
N TRP A 14 -2.06 8.53 4.71
CA TRP A 14 -3.12 7.73 4.08
C TRP A 14 -4.26 7.43 5.06
N ARG A 15 -3.97 7.11 6.32
CA ARG A 15 -4.98 6.95 7.37
C ARG A 15 -5.75 8.22 7.63
N ARG A 16 -5.08 9.39 7.59
CA ARG A 16 -5.76 10.69 7.68
C ARG A 16 -6.67 10.92 6.49
N PHE A 17 -6.21 10.62 5.28
CA PHE A 17 -7.03 10.72 4.07
C PHE A 17 -8.24 9.78 4.12
N ARG A 18 -8.07 8.53 4.57
CA ARG A 18 -9.13 7.55 4.81
C ARG A 18 -10.23 8.10 5.73
N ARG A 19 -9.89 8.84 6.78
CA ARG A 19 -10.87 9.49 7.68
C ARG A 19 -11.63 10.65 7.03
N ALA A 20 -11.07 11.26 5.99
CA ALA A 20 -11.68 12.36 5.25
C ALA A 20 -12.57 11.88 4.08
N LEU A 21 -12.47 10.61 3.70
CA LEU A 21 -13.31 9.99 2.68
C LEU A 21 -14.75 9.78 3.17
N LYS A 22 -15.68 9.72 2.21
CA LYS A 22 -17.03 9.23 2.47
C LYS A 22 -16.99 7.82 3.01
N ILE A 23 -17.98 7.46 3.82
CA ILE A 23 -18.04 6.13 4.46
C ILE A 23 -18.04 4.98 3.46
N GLU A 24 -18.60 5.18 2.26
CA GLU A 24 -18.63 4.22 1.15
C GLU A 24 -17.24 3.94 0.53
N ASP A 25 -16.32 4.92 0.60
CA ASP A 25 -14.98 4.82 0.01
C ASP A 25 -13.92 4.33 1.02
N GLN A 26 -14.22 4.37 2.32
CA GLN A 26 -13.28 3.95 3.37
C GLN A 26 -12.84 2.48 3.24
N PRO A 27 -13.73 1.51 2.94
CA PRO A 27 -13.31 0.11 2.77
C PRO A 27 -12.28 -0.08 1.66
N ALA A 28 -12.42 0.65 0.54
CA ALA A 28 -11.45 0.58 -0.55
C ALA A 28 -10.07 1.12 -0.11
N MET A 29 -10.06 2.20 0.68
CA MET A 29 -8.84 2.75 1.22
C MET A 29 -8.19 1.84 2.27
N ASP A 30 -8.99 1.10 3.05
CA ASP A 30 -8.48 0.11 4.02
C ASP A 30 -7.71 -1.03 3.31
N VAL A 31 -8.20 -1.49 2.16
CA VAL A 31 -7.48 -2.49 1.32
C VAL A 31 -6.12 -1.96 0.87
N ILE A 32 -6.06 -0.71 0.41
CA ILE A 32 -4.81 -0.07 -0.02
C ILE A 32 -3.80 0.04 1.14
N ILE A 33 -4.25 0.45 2.33
CA ILE A 33 -3.40 0.55 3.51
C ILE A 33 -2.87 -0.83 3.91
N ALA A 34 -3.72 -1.85 3.94
CA ALA A 34 -3.31 -3.22 4.26
C ALA A 34 -2.29 -3.78 3.25
N ALA A 35 -2.47 -3.52 1.96
CA ALA A 35 -1.53 -3.93 0.92
C ALA A 35 -0.14 -3.30 1.09
N LEU A 36 -0.10 -2.01 1.47
CA LEU A 36 1.14 -1.31 1.79
C LEU A 36 1.80 -1.85 3.06
N GLU A 37 1.04 -2.14 4.12
CA GLU A 37 1.59 -2.70 5.37
C GLU A 37 2.24 -4.07 5.14
N LYS A 38 1.65 -4.88 4.25
CA LYS A 38 2.15 -6.23 3.92
C LYS A 38 3.46 -6.20 3.12
N ASN A 39 3.59 -5.29 2.15
CA ASN A 39 4.72 -5.32 1.18
C ASN A 39 5.68 -4.14 1.26
N GLY A 40 5.28 -3.05 1.92
CA GLY A 40 6.06 -1.82 2.02
C GLY A 40 7.50 -2.02 2.51
N PRO A 41 7.75 -2.74 3.62
CA PRO A 41 9.10 -2.85 4.18
C PRO A 41 10.16 -3.42 3.21
N ALA A 42 9.75 -4.32 2.31
CA ALA A 42 10.63 -4.92 1.30
C ALA A 42 10.85 -3.97 0.11
N THR A 43 9.77 -3.38 -0.42
CA THR A 43 9.83 -2.47 -1.58
C THR A 43 10.58 -1.18 -1.26
N PHE A 44 10.37 -0.60 -0.08
CA PHE A 44 11.05 0.62 0.40
C PHE A 44 12.55 0.43 0.67
N ALA A 45 13.06 -0.80 0.60
CA ALA A 45 14.49 -1.07 0.73
C ALA A 45 15.26 -0.88 -0.59
N GLY A 46 14.57 -0.93 -1.74
CA GLY A 46 15.19 -0.90 -3.07
C GLY A 46 14.88 0.34 -3.90
N LEU A 47 14.15 1.31 -3.35
CA LEU A 47 13.70 2.51 -4.05
C LEU A 47 13.99 3.75 -3.22
N ASP A 48 14.27 4.87 -3.91
CA ASP A 48 14.62 6.15 -3.30
C ASP A 48 13.42 7.07 -3.08
N ASP A 49 12.31 6.87 -3.82
CA ASP A 49 11.07 7.63 -3.64
C ASP A 49 10.04 6.86 -2.80
N PRO A 50 9.56 7.43 -1.68
CA PRO A 50 8.67 6.75 -0.74
C PRO A 50 7.25 6.56 -1.29
N LEU A 51 6.80 7.43 -2.20
CA LEU A 51 5.50 7.31 -2.84
C LEU A 51 5.55 6.25 -3.94
N GLU A 52 6.59 6.24 -4.76
CA GLU A 52 6.86 5.19 -5.75
C GLU A 52 6.90 3.81 -5.07
N ALA A 53 7.65 3.69 -3.98
CA ALA A 53 7.74 2.46 -3.21
C ALA A 53 6.38 2.01 -2.64
N ALA A 54 5.58 2.97 -2.15
CA ALA A 54 4.24 2.69 -1.65
C ALA A 54 3.29 2.20 -2.76
N VAL A 55 3.27 2.89 -3.90
CA VAL A 55 2.42 2.56 -5.03
C VAL A 55 2.78 1.18 -5.59
N LEU A 56 4.07 0.89 -5.77
CA LEU A 56 4.52 -0.42 -6.25
C LEU A 56 4.20 -1.54 -5.27
N ALA A 57 4.36 -1.34 -3.97
CA ALA A 57 3.99 -2.32 -2.95
C ALA A 57 2.49 -2.69 -3.02
N VAL A 58 1.62 -1.70 -3.22
CA VAL A 58 0.17 -1.91 -3.37
C VAL A 58 -0.15 -2.61 -4.68
N LEU A 59 0.40 -2.16 -5.81
CA LEU A 59 0.14 -2.75 -7.13
C LEU A 59 0.60 -4.21 -7.20
N MET A 60 1.75 -4.54 -6.61
CA MET A 60 2.25 -5.91 -6.54
C MET A 60 1.32 -6.81 -5.72
N GLU A 61 0.72 -6.31 -4.63
CA GLU A 61 -0.24 -7.09 -3.85
C GLU A 61 -1.53 -7.34 -4.62
N LEU A 62 -2.08 -6.31 -5.25
CA LEU A 62 -3.29 -6.42 -6.05
C LEU A 62 -3.08 -7.37 -7.24
N ALA A 63 -1.90 -7.32 -7.89
CA ALA A 63 -1.55 -8.24 -8.96
C ALA A 63 -1.54 -9.70 -8.48
N ARG A 64 -0.92 -9.98 -7.32
CA ARG A 64 -0.91 -11.33 -6.72
C ARG A 64 -2.30 -11.80 -6.31
N GLU A 65 -3.15 -10.91 -5.81
CA GLU A 65 -4.54 -11.27 -5.51
C GLU A 65 -5.31 -11.64 -6.78
N VAL A 66 -5.09 -10.92 -7.89
CA VAL A 66 -5.69 -11.28 -9.18
C VAL A 66 -5.18 -12.63 -9.65
N GLU A 67 -3.87 -12.89 -9.61
CA GLU A 67 -3.29 -14.18 -9.97
C GLU A 67 -3.85 -15.32 -9.09
N GLY A 68 -3.91 -15.13 -7.77
CA GLY A 68 -4.44 -16.12 -6.83
C GLY A 68 -5.94 -16.37 -6.96
N ARG A 69 -6.71 -15.40 -7.47
CA ARG A 69 -8.14 -15.57 -7.79
C ARG A 69 -8.36 -16.23 -9.17
N VAL A 70 -7.43 -16.06 -10.10
CA VAL A 70 -7.48 -16.65 -11.45
C VAL A 70 -6.95 -18.10 -11.48
N ALA A 71 -6.23 -18.54 -10.45
CA ALA A 71 -5.82 -19.93 -10.31
C ALA A 71 -6.81 -20.77 -9.47
N PRO A 72 -7.67 -21.57 -10.11
CA PRO A 72 -8.04 -22.86 -9.60
C PRO A 72 -7.56 -23.93 -10.59
N LEU A 73 -6.35 -24.46 -10.40
CA LEU A 73 -5.94 -25.76 -10.94
C LEU A 73 -5.03 -26.47 -9.94
#